data_AF-A0A972LFE1-F1
#
_entry.id   AF-A0A972LFE1-F1
#
_cell.length_a   1.000
_cell.length_b   1.000
_cell.length_c   1.000
_cell.angle_alpha   90.00
_cell.angle_beta   90.00
_cell.angle_gamma   90.00
#
_symmetry.space_group_name_H-M   'P 1'
#
loop_
_entity.id
_entity.type
_entity.pdbx_description
1 polymer ?
#
loop_
_entity_poly.entity_id
_entity_poly.type
_entity_poly.pdbx_seq_one_letter_code
_entity_poly.pdbx_strand_id
1 'polypeptide(L)'
;MHLFNTRTNANNTPYPEMKKTATYFALKEYCIPSFGIETSKNLPSLEMKILHHNYAINEFMREFGIIPEQPKILLVKPKLHYAVISVNNEPVIVENGGSLFVEENDIIKVIHIESNYERGLSCDVLGYGSLNDLRKEIILKNNTDIIFRKDNIRMGSINVKVRKNGRTKYFVFIVTHNNRKKAILEGEVLRVKEGDTIELIEAFGDNGHSMDYIINFKGFIPAGVSKNTGDDRGVKIKIARKRLIKKFSKYGKGRIYPVTAEISSGERARFWLEIED
;
A
#
# COMPACT_ATOMS: atom_id res chain seq x y z
N MET A 1 1.40 -45.62 -24.87
CA MET A 1 1.55 -45.31 -23.44
C MET A 1 2.64 -46.23 -22.88
N HIS A 2 3.64 -45.70 -22.18
CA HIS A 2 4.71 -46.52 -21.60
C HIS A 2 4.55 -46.50 -20.08
N LEU A 3 4.44 -47.69 -19.46
CA LEU A 3 4.39 -47.82 -18.01
C LEU A 3 5.81 -47.89 -17.46
N PHE A 4 6.23 -46.87 -16.73
CA PHE A 4 7.55 -46.85 -16.09
C PHE A 4 7.46 -47.42 -14.67
N ASN A 5 7.78 -48.71 -14.52
CA ASN A 5 7.80 -49.37 -13.22
C ASN A 5 9.16 -49.20 -12.53
N THR A 6 9.19 -48.37 -11.50
CA THR A 6 10.39 -48.06 -10.70
C THR A 6 10.73 -49.12 -9.66
N ARG A 7 9.89 -50.16 -9.46
CA ARG A 7 10.05 -51.19 -8.41
C ARG A 7 10.27 -50.58 -7.02
N THR A 8 9.59 -49.47 -6.69
CA THR A 8 9.89 -48.60 -5.54
C THR A 8 9.98 -49.31 -4.19
N ASN A 9 9.21 -50.39 -3.97
CA ASN A 9 9.21 -51.13 -2.70
C ASN A 9 10.39 -52.12 -2.57
N ALA A 10 11.14 -52.39 -3.63
CA ALA A 10 12.30 -53.27 -3.58
C ALA A 10 13.47 -52.60 -2.83
N ASN A 11 14.19 -53.37 -2.01
CA ASN A 11 15.34 -52.86 -1.27
C ASN A 11 16.50 -52.44 -2.20
N ASN A 12 16.60 -53.06 -3.38
CA ASN A 12 17.61 -52.79 -4.40
C ASN A 12 17.05 -51.99 -5.59
N THR A 13 15.98 -51.21 -5.40
CA THR A 13 15.47 -50.35 -6.48
C THR A 13 16.54 -49.33 -6.92
N PRO A 14 16.69 -49.09 -8.23
CA PRO A 14 17.54 -48.01 -8.73
C PRO A 14 16.95 -46.61 -8.49
N TYR A 15 15.70 -46.52 -8.00
CA TYR A 15 14.98 -45.26 -7.74
C TYR A 15 14.56 -45.12 -6.26
N PRO A 16 15.50 -45.15 -5.30
CA PRO A 16 15.18 -45.11 -3.87
C PRO A 16 14.48 -43.81 -3.45
N GLU A 17 14.72 -42.71 -4.17
CA GLU A 17 14.09 -41.41 -3.95
C GLU A 17 12.58 -41.44 -4.16
N MET A 18 12.06 -42.36 -4.97
CA MET A 18 10.63 -42.52 -5.19
C MET A 18 9.86 -42.89 -3.91
N LYS A 19 10.54 -43.40 -2.87
CA LYS A 19 9.95 -43.64 -1.55
C LYS A 19 9.51 -42.36 -0.82
N LYS A 20 9.97 -41.19 -1.28
CA LYS A 20 9.61 -39.88 -0.71
C LYS A 20 8.47 -39.19 -1.48
N THR A 21 7.91 -39.83 -2.49
CA THR A 21 6.89 -39.24 -3.35
C THR A 21 5.50 -39.33 -2.72
N ALA A 22 4.61 -38.41 -3.12
CA ALA A 22 3.23 -38.40 -2.66
C ALA A 22 2.47 -39.69 -3.04
N THR A 23 2.74 -40.25 -4.22
CA THR A 23 2.13 -41.51 -4.67
C THR A 23 2.57 -42.69 -3.83
N TYR A 24 3.88 -42.81 -3.54
CA TYR A 24 4.35 -43.87 -2.64
C TYR A 24 3.75 -43.73 -1.23
N PHE A 25 3.69 -42.51 -0.69
CA PHE A 25 3.08 -42.25 0.62
C PHE A 25 1.58 -42.62 0.65
N ALA A 26 0.79 -42.19 -0.34
CA ALA A 26 -0.63 -42.52 -0.45
C ALA A 26 -0.87 -44.05 -0.51
N LEU A 27 -0.04 -44.76 -1.27
CA LEU A 27 -0.12 -46.21 -1.38
C LEU A 27 0.29 -46.91 -0.08
N LYS A 28 1.38 -46.47 0.56
CA LYS A 28 1.95 -47.16 1.74
C LYS A 28 1.18 -46.91 3.02
N GLU A 29 0.75 -45.68 3.26
CA GLU A 29 0.11 -45.33 4.54
C GLU A 29 -1.41 -45.43 4.50
N TYR A 30 -2.02 -45.20 3.35
CA TYR A 30 -3.48 -45.20 3.21
C TYR A 30 -4.02 -46.33 2.34
N CYS A 31 -3.14 -47.17 1.77
CA CYS A 31 -3.53 -48.23 0.83
C CYS A 31 -4.33 -47.72 -0.38
N ILE A 32 -4.12 -46.44 -0.77
CA ILE A 32 -4.82 -45.82 -1.89
C ILE A 32 -3.99 -46.07 -3.17
N PRO A 33 -4.55 -46.75 -4.20
CA PRO A 33 -3.91 -46.86 -5.50
C PRO A 33 -3.63 -45.45 -6.06
N SER A 34 -2.37 -45.17 -6.38
CA SER A 34 -1.96 -43.85 -6.83
C SER A 34 -0.91 -43.94 -7.93
N PHE A 35 -1.01 -43.03 -8.89
CA PHE A 35 -0.22 -43.05 -10.12
C PHE A 35 0.35 -41.66 -10.38
N GLY A 36 1.62 -41.59 -10.74
CA GLY A 36 2.22 -40.37 -11.29
C GLY A 36 1.93 -40.30 -12.79
N ILE A 37 1.34 -39.21 -13.26
CA ILE A 37 1.18 -38.93 -14.69
C ILE A 37 2.16 -37.82 -15.03
N GLU A 38 2.99 -38.06 -16.03
CA GLU A 38 3.97 -37.09 -16.51
C GLU A 38 3.92 -37.03 -18.03
N THR A 39 4.07 -35.82 -18.57
CA THR A 39 4.14 -35.59 -20.01
C THR A 39 5.48 -34.98 -20.37
N SER A 40 6.01 -35.37 -21.53
CA SER A 40 7.31 -34.92 -21.98
C SER A 40 7.40 -33.39 -22.04
N LYS A 41 8.50 -32.85 -21.50
CA LYS A 41 8.81 -31.41 -21.59
C LYS A 41 9.01 -30.95 -23.03
N ASN A 42 9.41 -31.88 -23.92
CA ASN A 42 9.69 -31.64 -25.33
C ASN A 42 8.43 -31.52 -26.20
N LEU A 43 7.23 -31.72 -25.64
CA LEU A 43 6.00 -31.48 -26.39
C LEU A 43 5.91 -30.00 -26.79
N PRO A 44 5.50 -29.71 -28.04
CA PRO A 44 5.68 -28.39 -28.67
C PRO A 44 4.79 -27.30 -28.08
N SER A 45 3.68 -27.67 -27.44
CA SER A 45 2.74 -26.71 -26.86
C SER A 45 2.18 -27.19 -25.52
N LEU A 46 1.61 -26.26 -24.75
CA LEU A 46 0.94 -26.57 -23.48
C LEU A 46 -0.32 -27.42 -23.72
N GLU A 47 -1.06 -27.12 -24.78
CA GLU A 47 -2.26 -27.85 -25.19
C GLU A 47 -1.94 -29.32 -25.45
N MET A 48 -0.81 -29.60 -26.11
CA MET A 48 -0.36 -30.98 -26.33
C MET A 48 0.01 -31.69 -25.03
N LYS A 49 0.60 -30.99 -24.05
CA LYS A 49 0.88 -31.55 -22.71
C LYS A 49 -0.41 -31.88 -21.96
N ILE A 50 -1.40 -30.98 -22.00
CA ILE A 50 -2.71 -31.18 -21.40
C ILE A 50 -3.45 -32.34 -22.07
N LEU A 51 -3.42 -32.41 -23.41
CA LEU A 51 -4.06 -33.47 -24.17
C LEU A 51 -3.54 -34.86 -23.77
N HIS A 52 -2.23 -35.02 -23.62
CA HIS A 52 -1.64 -36.30 -23.22
C HIS A 52 -1.96 -36.67 -21.77
N HIS A 53 -2.01 -35.69 -20.86
CA HIS A 53 -2.52 -35.92 -19.49
C HIS A 53 -3.96 -36.41 -19.51
N ASN A 54 -4.83 -35.77 -20.29
CA ASN A 54 -6.24 -36.14 -20.40
C ASN A 54 -6.43 -37.54 -20.97
N TYR A 55 -5.62 -37.94 -21.97
CA TYR A 55 -5.66 -39.32 -22.46
C TYR A 55 -5.36 -40.32 -21.35
N ALA A 56 -4.28 -40.12 -20.58
CA ALA A 56 -3.96 -41.02 -19.47
C ALA A 56 -5.09 -41.08 -18.43
N ILE A 57 -5.64 -39.93 -18.02
CA ILE A 57 -6.73 -39.86 -17.04
C ILE A 57 -8.00 -40.55 -17.56
N ASN A 58 -8.40 -40.29 -18.80
CA ASN A 58 -9.61 -40.88 -19.39
C ASN A 58 -9.49 -42.39 -19.54
N GLU A 59 -8.30 -42.88 -19.91
CA GLU A 59 -7.99 -44.31 -19.97
C GLU A 59 -8.09 -44.94 -18.58
N PHE A 60 -7.49 -44.32 -17.56
CA PHE A 60 -7.65 -44.75 -16.16
C PHE A 60 -9.11 -44.79 -15.74
N MET A 61 -9.87 -43.72 -16.00
CA MET A 61 -11.29 -43.67 -15.67
C MET A 61 -12.06 -44.82 -16.34
N ARG A 62 -11.78 -45.09 -17.61
CA ARG A 62 -12.40 -46.19 -18.35
C ARG A 62 -12.07 -47.56 -17.74
N GLU A 63 -10.78 -47.84 -17.48
CA GLU A 63 -10.35 -49.13 -16.92
C GLU A 63 -10.93 -49.39 -15.52
N PHE A 64 -11.10 -48.35 -14.70
CA PHE A 64 -11.67 -48.45 -13.36
C PHE A 64 -13.21 -48.29 -13.35
N GLY A 65 -13.86 -48.18 -14.51
CA GLY A 65 -15.31 -48.00 -14.62
C GLY A 65 -15.83 -46.69 -14.00
N ILE A 66 -14.97 -45.68 -13.86
CA ILE A 66 -15.32 -44.36 -13.34
C ILE A 66 -16.02 -43.58 -14.46
N ILE A 67 -17.32 -43.37 -14.29
CA ILE A 67 -18.09 -42.51 -15.19
C ILE A 67 -17.99 -41.08 -14.64
N PRO A 68 -17.36 -40.14 -15.35
CA PRO A 68 -17.29 -38.76 -14.88
C PRO A 68 -18.69 -38.17 -14.84
N GLU A 69 -19.08 -37.67 -13.67
CA GLU A 69 -20.31 -36.90 -13.51
C GLU A 69 -20.19 -35.60 -14.32
N GLN A 70 -21.15 -35.33 -15.21
CA GLN A 70 -21.29 -34.00 -15.81
C GLN A 70 -21.85 -33.03 -14.76
N PRO A 71 -21.37 -31.78 -14.70
CA PRO A 71 -20.90 -31.00 -15.85
C PRO A 71 -19.37 -30.80 -15.90
N LYS A 72 -18.88 -30.41 -17.09
CA LYS A 72 -17.53 -29.83 -17.26
C LYS A 72 -17.31 -28.81 -16.15
N ILE A 73 -16.23 -28.96 -15.39
CA ILE A 73 -15.79 -27.95 -14.43
C ILE A 73 -15.52 -26.68 -15.23
N LEU A 74 -16.50 -25.79 -15.27
CA LEU A 74 -16.37 -24.49 -15.90
C LEU A 74 -15.51 -23.64 -14.97
N LEU A 75 -14.20 -23.65 -15.19
CA LEU A 75 -13.28 -22.76 -14.50
C LEU A 75 -13.54 -21.33 -14.99
N VAL A 76 -14.32 -20.58 -14.21
CA VAL A 76 -14.59 -19.17 -14.46
C VAL A 76 -13.25 -18.42 -14.45
N LYS A 77 -13.05 -17.45 -15.35
CA LYS A 77 -11.82 -16.65 -15.36
C LYS A 77 -11.55 -16.08 -13.95
N PRO A 78 -10.36 -16.27 -13.37
CA PRO A 78 -10.02 -15.70 -12.07
C PRO A 78 -10.16 -14.19 -12.06
N LYS A 79 -10.82 -13.65 -11.04
CA LYS A 79 -11.04 -12.22 -10.84
C LYS A 79 -10.83 -11.89 -9.37
N LEU A 80 -9.95 -10.92 -9.13
CA LEU A 80 -9.84 -10.27 -7.82
C LEU A 80 -11.04 -9.33 -7.61
N HIS A 81 -11.68 -9.40 -6.44
CA HIS A 81 -12.66 -8.43 -5.99
C HIS A 81 -11.97 -7.31 -5.22
N TYR A 82 -11.41 -7.65 -4.06
CA TYR A 82 -10.59 -6.75 -3.24
C TYR A 82 -9.54 -7.56 -2.47
N ALA A 83 -8.57 -6.87 -1.89
CA ALA A 83 -7.68 -7.44 -0.89
C ALA A 83 -7.80 -6.65 0.41
N VAL A 84 -7.59 -7.33 1.52
CA VAL A 84 -7.40 -6.66 2.81
C VAL A 84 -5.90 -6.65 3.08
N ILE A 85 -5.36 -5.45 3.22
CA ILE A 85 -3.94 -5.18 3.40
C ILE A 85 -3.79 -4.46 4.73
N SER A 86 -3.02 -5.03 5.65
CA SER A 86 -2.65 -4.33 6.86
C SER A 86 -1.50 -3.37 6.58
N VAL A 87 -1.64 -2.12 6.99
CA VAL A 87 -0.59 -1.10 7.01
C VAL A 87 -0.31 -0.80 8.48
N ASN A 88 0.91 -1.07 8.96
CA ASN A 88 1.29 -0.87 10.37
C ASN A 88 0.29 -1.47 11.39
N ASN A 89 -0.22 -2.68 11.11
CA ASN A 89 -1.23 -3.40 11.89
C ASN A 89 -2.69 -2.88 11.77
N GLU A 90 -2.96 -1.88 10.95
CA GLU A 90 -4.32 -1.42 10.66
C GLU A 90 -4.82 -1.97 9.32
N PRO A 91 -6.00 -2.63 9.27
CA PRO A 91 -6.51 -3.22 8.03
C PRO A 91 -7.13 -2.18 7.10
N VAL A 92 -6.73 -2.22 5.83
CA VAL A 92 -7.28 -1.39 4.75
C VAL A 92 -7.80 -2.31 3.64
N ILE A 93 -9.03 -2.06 3.18
CA ILE A 93 -9.63 -2.77 2.05
C ILE A 93 -9.32 -1.99 0.78
N VAL A 94 -8.77 -2.67 -0.23
CA VAL A 94 -8.47 -2.06 -1.52
C VAL A 94 -8.99 -2.93 -2.65
N GLU A 95 -9.80 -2.34 -3.53
CA GLU A 95 -10.38 -3.02 -4.69
C GLU A 95 -9.34 -3.29 -5.77
N ASN A 96 -9.64 -4.25 -6.65
CA ASN A 96 -8.80 -4.53 -7.81
C ASN A 96 -8.61 -3.29 -8.70
N GLY A 97 -7.35 -2.98 -9.04
CA GLY A 97 -6.97 -1.78 -9.79
C GLY A 97 -6.89 -0.51 -8.94
N GLY A 98 -7.30 -0.56 -7.67
CA GLY A 98 -7.21 0.53 -6.72
C GLY A 98 -5.77 0.88 -6.33
N SER A 99 -5.64 1.97 -5.58
CA SER A 99 -4.36 2.43 -5.05
C SER A 99 -4.36 2.43 -3.52
N LEU A 100 -3.32 1.82 -2.94
CA LEU A 100 -2.99 1.91 -1.52
C LEU A 100 -1.93 3.01 -1.34
N PHE A 101 -2.23 4.01 -0.53
CA PHE A 101 -1.28 5.05 -0.15
C PHE A 101 -0.64 4.70 1.18
N VAL A 102 0.69 4.75 1.24
CA VAL A 102 1.49 4.48 2.44
C VAL A 102 2.62 5.49 2.53
N GLU A 103 3.20 5.65 3.70
CA GLU A 103 4.41 6.43 3.90
C GLU A 103 5.67 5.57 3.72
N GLU A 104 6.80 6.22 3.44
CA GLU A 104 8.08 5.53 3.33
C GLU A 104 8.46 4.84 4.64
N ASN A 105 8.83 3.57 4.53
CA ASN A 105 9.12 2.62 5.61
C ASN A 105 7.91 2.05 6.35
N ASP A 106 6.68 2.30 5.88
CA ASP A 106 5.52 1.57 6.37
C ASP A 106 5.67 0.07 6.10
N ILE A 107 5.14 -0.72 7.04
CA ILE A 107 5.08 -2.18 6.93
C ILE A 107 3.70 -2.54 6.38
N ILE A 108 3.68 -3.24 5.24
CA ILE A 108 2.46 -3.83 4.71
C ILE A 108 2.43 -5.34 4.88
N LYS A 109 1.22 -5.88 4.99
CA LYS A 109 0.96 -7.32 5.01
C LYS A 109 -0.37 -7.61 4.33
N VAL A 110 -0.37 -8.39 3.26
CA VAL A 110 -1.63 -8.86 2.65
C VAL A 110 -2.23 -9.92 3.57
N ILE A 111 -3.36 -9.61 4.22
CA ILE A 111 -3.97 -10.50 5.21
C ILE A 111 -5.07 -11.38 4.60
N HIS A 112 -5.78 -10.87 3.60
CA HIS A 112 -6.87 -11.57 2.91
C HIS A 112 -6.97 -11.18 1.44
N ILE A 113 -7.40 -12.13 0.61
CA ILE A 113 -7.65 -11.95 -0.82
C ILE A 113 -9.08 -12.40 -1.08
N GLU A 114 -9.94 -11.47 -1.49
CA GLU A 114 -11.31 -11.77 -1.89
C GLU A 114 -11.39 -11.92 -3.40
N SER A 115 -11.90 -13.06 -3.87
CA SER A 115 -11.95 -13.40 -5.29
C SER A 115 -13.06 -14.39 -5.58
N ASN A 116 -13.34 -14.67 -6.86
CA ASN A 116 -14.26 -15.73 -7.25
C ASN A 116 -13.73 -17.16 -7.05
N TYR A 117 -12.62 -17.32 -6.31
CA TYR A 117 -12.01 -18.59 -5.92
C TYR A 117 -11.60 -18.55 -4.45
N GLU A 118 -11.75 -19.68 -3.75
CA GLU A 118 -11.38 -19.79 -2.33
C GLU A 118 -9.95 -20.31 -2.11
N ARG A 119 -9.36 -20.99 -3.09
CA ARG A 119 -8.08 -21.71 -2.95
C ARG A 119 -7.12 -21.43 -4.09
N GLY A 120 -5.83 -21.67 -3.86
CA GLY A 120 -4.77 -21.47 -4.87
C GLY A 120 -4.44 -20.00 -5.12
N LEU A 121 -4.78 -19.13 -4.16
CA LEU A 121 -4.53 -17.70 -4.24
C LEU A 121 -3.11 -17.38 -3.74
N SER A 122 -2.42 -16.51 -4.47
CA SER A 122 -1.16 -15.91 -4.02
C SER A 122 -1.11 -14.43 -4.39
N CYS A 123 -0.20 -13.72 -3.73
CA CYS A 123 0.16 -12.36 -4.11
C CYS A 123 1.68 -12.21 -4.14
N ASP A 124 2.16 -11.22 -4.87
CA ASP A 124 3.58 -10.94 -5.10
C ASP A 124 3.75 -9.43 -5.05
N VAL A 125 4.57 -8.96 -4.12
CA VAL A 125 4.88 -7.53 -3.99
C VAL A 125 6.14 -7.25 -4.78
N LEU A 126 5.97 -6.63 -5.95
CA LEU A 126 7.03 -6.52 -6.94
C LEU A 126 8.25 -5.78 -6.38
N GLY A 127 9.43 -6.42 -6.49
CA GLY A 127 10.70 -5.84 -6.05
C GLY A 127 10.99 -5.93 -4.55
N TYR A 128 10.11 -6.52 -3.75
CA TYR A 128 10.33 -6.70 -2.31
C TYR A 128 10.30 -8.16 -1.87
N GLY A 129 9.35 -8.93 -2.38
CA GLY A 129 9.10 -10.28 -1.91
C GLY A 129 9.46 -11.36 -2.93
N SER A 130 8.52 -12.29 -3.11
CA SER A 130 8.66 -13.54 -3.83
C SER A 130 7.36 -13.85 -4.58
N LEU A 131 7.29 -14.99 -5.28
CA LEU A 131 6.08 -15.40 -5.99
C LEU A 131 4.85 -15.63 -5.09
N ASN A 132 5.04 -15.74 -3.77
CA ASN A 132 3.96 -15.77 -2.80
C ASN A 132 4.34 -15.04 -1.50
N ASP A 133 3.77 -13.87 -1.32
CA ASP A 133 4.00 -12.96 -0.19
C ASP A 133 2.78 -12.82 0.72
N LEU A 134 1.78 -13.69 0.53
CA LEU A 134 0.59 -13.70 1.37
C LEU A 134 1.00 -13.87 2.85
N ARG A 135 0.50 -12.97 3.71
CA ARG A 135 0.78 -12.89 5.16
C ARG A 135 2.23 -12.56 5.54
N LYS A 136 3.11 -12.20 4.61
CA LYS A 136 4.46 -11.71 4.93
C LYS A 136 4.44 -10.22 5.23
N GLU A 137 5.31 -9.80 6.14
CA GLU A 137 5.54 -8.39 6.45
C GLU A 137 6.61 -7.82 5.53
N ILE A 138 6.29 -6.71 4.87
CA ILE A 138 7.14 -6.09 3.84
C ILE A 138 7.24 -4.60 4.12
N ILE A 139 8.48 -4.12 4.26
CA ILE A 139 8.80 -2.70 4.44
C ILE A 139 8.88 -2.03 3.06
N LEU A 140 8.05 -1.03 2.81
CA LEU A 140 7.99 -0.33 1.52
C LEU A 140 8.86 0.92 1.50
N LYS A 141 9.68 1.09 0.46
CA LYS A 141 10.56 2.26 0.26
C LYS A 141 10.22 3.09 -0.97
N ASN A 142 9.62 2.46 -1.96
CA ASN A 142 9.31 3.02 -3.27
C ASN A 142 7.98 2.44 -3.75
N ASN A 143 7.32 3.18 -4.64
CA ASN A 143 6.11 2.73 -5.34
C ASN A 143 6.30 1.31 -5.91
N THR A 144 5.26 0.51 -5.80
CA THR A 144 5.24 -0.86 -6.31
C THR A 144 3.82 -1.28 -6.67
N ASP A 145 3.67 -2.50 -7.20
CA ASP A 145 2.39 -3.16 -7.40
C ASP A 145 2.36 -4.46 -6.61
N ILE A 146 1.19 -4.77 -6.07
CA ILE A 146 0.88 -6.12 -5.57
C ILE A 146 0.14 -6.84 -6.67
N ILE A 147 0.70 -7.94 -7.17
CA ILE A 147 0.10 -8.76 -8.23
C ILE A 147 -0.55 -9.98 -7.60
N PHE A 148 -1.84 -10.18 -7.87
CA PHE A 148 -2.62 -11.29 -7.34
C PHE A 148 -2.80 -12.38 -8.39
N ARG A 149 -2.68 -13.64 -7.98
CA ARG A 149 -2.72 -14.79 -8.89
C ARG A 149 -3.58 -15.94 -8.32
N LYS A 150 -4.18 -16.72 -9.24
CA LYS A 150 -4.77 -18.04 -9.00
C LYS A 150 -3.94 -19.06 -9.78
N ASP A 151 -3.27 -19.98 -9.10
CA ASP A 151 -2.38 -20.99 -9.72
C ASP A 151 -1.44 -20.38 -10.77
N ASN A 152 -0.79 -19.26 -10.42
CA ASN A 152 0.07 -18.44 -11.29
C ASN A 152 -0.62 -17.62 -12.41
N ILE A 153 -1.92 -17.76 -12.62
CA ILE A 153 -2.69 -16.91 -13.54
C ILE A 153 -2.99 -15.58 -12.85
N ARG A 154 -2.52 -14.46 -13.42
CA ARG A 154 -2.81 -13.10 -12.90
C ARG A 154 -4.32 -12.83 -12.93
N MET A 155 -4.88 -12.48 -11.78
CA MET A 155 -6.30 -12.18 -11.60
C MET A 155 -6.59 -10.71 -11.28
N GLY A 156 -5.58 -9.97 -10.83
CA GLY A 156 -5.71 -8.55 -10.48
C GLY A 156 -4.41 -7.93 -10.02
N SER A 157 -4.46 -6.65 -9.70
CA SER A 157 -3.34 -5.91 -9.10
C SER A 157 -3.82 -4.73 -8.29
N ILE A 158 -3.05 -4.35 -7.27
CA ILE A 158 -3.24 -3.12 -6.50
C ILE A 158 -1.96 -2.30 -6.61
N ASN A 159 -2.11 -1.02 -6.94
CA ASN A 159 -0.97 -0.12 -6.98
C ASN A 159 -0.66 0.41 -5.59
N VAL A 160 0.61 0.41 -5.20
CA VAL A 160 1.05 0.95 -3.92
C VAL A 160 1.87 2.21 -4.17
N LYS A 161 1.35 3.34 -3.68
CA LYS A 161 1.98 4.65 -3.77
C LYS A 161 2.63 4.97 -2.43
N VAL A 162 3.96 4.94 -2.42
CA VAL A 162 4.78 5.32 -1.28
C VAL A 162 5.03 6.82 -1.33
N ARG A 163 4.49 7.53 -0.34
CA ARG A 163 4.79 8.92 -0.08
C ARG A 163 6.15 8.99 0.60
N LYS A 164 7.11 9.63 -0.07
CA LYS A 164 8.42 9.87 0.52
C LYS A 164 8.30 11.03 1.49
N ASN A 165 8.94 10.89 2.65
CA ASN A 165 9.13 11.99 3.60
C ASN A 165 10.16 12.98 3.03
N GLY A 166 9.80 13.67 1.96
CA GLY A 166 10.50 14.83 1.42
C GLY A 166 9.71 16.09 1.73
N ARG A 167 10.41 17.21 1.96
CA ARG A 167 9.80 18.56 2.01
C ARG A 167 8.83 18.70 0.83
N THR A 168 7.59 19.05 1.15
CA THR A 168 6.53 19.38 0.18
C THR A 168 7.08 20.32 -0.89
N LYS A 169 6.96 19.96 -2.17
CA LYS A 169 7.49 20.78 -3.26
C LYS A 169 6.68 22.08 -3.40
N TYR A 170 5.39 22.03 -3.07
CA TYR A 170 4.52 23.18 -2.94
C TYR A 170 3.76 23.10 -1.61
N PHE A 171 3.86 24.14 -0.79
CA PHE A 171 3.08 24.30 0.42
C PHE A 171 2.41 25.67 0.37
N VAL A 172 1.09 25.71 0.58
CA VAL A 172 0.27 26.90 0.43
C VAL A 172 -0.40 27.22 1.75
N PHE A 173 -0.33 28.49 2.14
CA PHE A 173 -1.10 29.07 3.23
C PHE A 173 -2.24 29.90 2.66
N ILE A 174 -3.43 29.69 3.19
CA ILE A 174 -4.61 30.49 2.92
C ILE A 174 -4.83 31.41 4.10
N VAL A 175 -4.77 32.71 3.84
CA VAL A 175 -5.02 33.75 4.84
C VAL A 175 -6.05 34.73 4.32
N THR A 176 -6.73 35.44 5.22
CA THR A 176 -7.34 36.72 4.86
C THR A 176 -6.43 37.85 5.32
N HIS A 177 -6.28 38.87 4.48
CA HIS A 177 -5.63 40.13 4.81
C HIS A 177 -6.64 41.24 4.48
N ASN A 178 -7.11 41.96 5.50
CA ASN A 178 -8.15 42.99 5.40
C ASN A 178 -9.42 42.44 4.69
N ASN A 179 -9.87 41.27 5.13
CA ASN A 179 -11.01 40.52 4.58
C ASN A 179 -10.86 40.07 3.12
N ARG A 180 -9.66 40.17 2.53
CA ARG A 180 -9.37 39.62 1.20
C ARG A 180 -8.54 38.35 1.33
N LYS A 181 -9.03 37.26 0.74
CA LYS A 181 -8.34 35.97 0.72
C LYS A 181 -7.06 36.07 -0.11
N LYS A 182 -5.95 35.53 0.39
CA LYS A 182 -4.66 35.42 -0.29
C LYS A 182 -4.12 33.99 -0.12
N ALA A 183 -3.51 33.48 -1.17
CA ALA A 183 -2.66 32.30 -1.11
C ALA A 183 -1.20 32.77 -1.00
N ILE A 184 -0.44 32.17 -0.09
CA ILE A 184 0.97 32.48 0.16
C ILE A 184 1.74 31.16 0.08
N LEU A 185 2.80 31.12 -0.73
CA LEU A 185 3.65 29.95 -0.84
C LEU A 185 4.65 29.88 0.31
N GLU A 186 5.19 28.69 0.56
CA GLU A 186 6.32 28.52 1.47
C GLU A 186 7.46 29.50 1.17
N GLY A 187 7.97 30.14 2.22
CA GLY A 187 9.09 31.07 2.16
C GLY A 187 8.73 32.47 1.67
N GLU A 188 7.52 32.70 1.14
CA GLU A 188 7.08 34.02 0.71
C GLU A 188 6.89 34.99 1.88
N VAL A 189 6.79 36.27 1.53
CA VAL A 189 6.59 37.37 2.48
C VAL A 189 5.22 37.98 2.27
N LEU A 190 4.36 37.89 3.29
CA LEU A 190 3.15 38.71 3.40
C LEU A 190 3.51 40.05 4.03
N ARG A 191 3.46 41.11 3.23
CA ARG A 191 3.61 42.48 3.73
C ARG A 191 2.28 43.00 4.29
N VAL A 192 2.35 43.59 5.48
CA VAL A 192 1.24 44.18 6.23
C VAL A 192 1.68 45.49 6.88
N LYS A 193 0.72 46.33 7.27
CA LYS A 193 0.92 47.58 7.98
C LYS A 193 0.34 47.51 9.39
N GLU A 194 0.78 48.43 10.24
CA GLU A 194 0.14 48.66 11.54
C GLU A 194 -1.37 48.92 11.36
N GLY A 195 -2.18 48.20 12.14
CA GLY A 195 -3.64 48.26 12.07
C GLY A 195 -4.31 47.32 11.06
N ASP A 196 -3.56 46.70 10.14
CA ASP A 196 -4.11 45.67 9.25
C ASP A 196 -4.66 44.50 10.06
N THR A 197 -5.64 43.79 9.49
CA THR A 197 -6.18 42.57 10.08
C THR A 197 -5.82 41.37 9.23
N ILE A 198 -5.30 40.33 9.88
CA ILE A 198 -5.07 39.02 9.25
C ILE A 198 -5.90 37.94 9.94
N GLU A 199 -6.24 36.90 9.20
CA GLU A 199 -6.84 35.67 9.74
C GLU A 199 -6.18 34.48 9.04
N LEU A 200 -5.68 33.51 9.81
CA LEU A 200 -5.14 32.27 9.28
C LEU A 200 -6.30 31.32 9.04
N ILE A 201 -6.47 30.83 7.82
CA ILE A 201 -7.61 29.99 7.46
C ILE A 201 -7.18 28.54 7.39
N GLU A 202 -6.19 28.25 6.56
CA GLU A 202 -5.83 26.87 6.23
C GLU A 202 -4.41 26.80 5.66
N ALA A 203 -3.79 25.64 5.77
CA ALA A 203 -2.51 25.32 5.18
C ALA A 203 -2.60 23.92 4.59
N PHE A 204 -2.05 23.71 3.41
CA PHE A 204 -1.96 22.40 2.80
C PHE A 204 -0.71 22.31 1.92
N GLY A 205 -0.16 21.11 1.86
CA GLY A 205 0.89 20.75 0.92
C GLY A 205 0.55 19.44 0.23
N ASP A 206 1.36 19.05 -0.74
CA ASP A 206 1.12 17.87 -1.59
C ASP A 206 0.91 16.54 -0.80
N ASN A 207 1.32 16.50 0.47
CA ASN A 207 1.43 15.26 1.26
C ASN A 207 0.58 15.23 2.55
N GLY A 208 -0.28 16.22 2.83
CA GLY A 208 -1.05 16.23 4.10
C GLY A 208 -2.46 16.80 3.96
N HIS A 209 -3.38 16.31 4.82
CA HIS A 209 -4.69 16.93 4.94
C HIS A 209 -4.54 18.26 5.68
N SER A 210 -5.31 19.26 5.27
CA SER A 210 -5.23 20.59 5.85
C SER A 210 -5.57 20.66 7.35
N MET A 211 -6.29 19.66 7.85
CA MET A 211 -6.66 19.53 9.25
C MET A 211 -5.49 19.07 10.14
N ASP A 212 -4.45 18.46 9.56
CA ASP A 212 -3.33 17.88 10.31
C ASP A 212 -2.32 18.94 10.77
N TYR A 213 -2.36 20.14 10.18
CA TYR A 213 -1.43 21.22 10.47
C TYR A 213 -1.95 22.16 11.56
N ILE A 214 -1.13 22.37 12.57
CA ILE A 214 -1.26 23.48 13.53
C ILE A 214 -0.63 24.72 12.87
N ILE A 215 -1.41 25.79 12.66
CA ILE A 215 -0.88 27.03 12.05
C ILE A 215 -0.63 28.07 13.14
N ASN A 216 0.63 28.45 13.32
CA ASN A 216 1.05 29.28 14.45
C ASN A 216 1.66 30.60 13.95
N PHE A 217 1.17 31.73 14.43
CA PHE A 217 1.81 33.02 14.25
C PHE A 217 2.79 33.29 15.39
N LYS A 218 4.07 32.97 15.18
CA LYS A 218 5.07 33.06 16.26
C LYS A 218 5.22 34.50 16.74
N GLY A 219 5.08 34.67 18.06
CA GLY A 219 5.15 35.96 18.73
C GLY A 219 3.79 36.62 18.95
N PHE A 220 2.71 36.04 18.45
CA PHE A 220 1.34 36.41 18.79
C PHE A 220 0.81 35.51 19.92
N ILE A 221 -0.07 36.08 20.75
CA ILE A 221 -0.86 35.35 21.74
C ILE A 221 -2.29 35.87 21.60
N PRO A 222 -3.29 35.02 21.31
CA PRO A 222 -4.68 35.43 21.28
C PRO A 222 -5.10 36.01 22.64
N ALA A 223 -5.97 37.03 22.63
CA ALA A 223 -6.51 37.56 23.88
C ALA A 223 -7.59 36.62 24.43
N GLY A 224 -7.65 36.44 25.76
CA GLY A 224 -8.75 35.73 26.42
C GLY A 224 -8.73 34.20 26.31
N VAL A 225 -7.66 33.59 25.82
CA VAL A 225 -7.50 32.12 25.81
C VAL A 225 -6.90 31.64 27.13
N SER A 226 -7.58 30.70 27.79
CA SER A 226 -7.11 30.02 29.01
C SER A 226 -6.06 28.94 28.72
N LYS A 227 -6.02 28.42 27.49
CA LYS A 227 -5.06 27.43 27.01
C LYS A 227 -4.62 27.80 25.60
N ASN A 228 -3.31 28.02 25.43
CA ASN A 228 -2.72 28.25 24.11
C ASN A 228 -2.46 26.91 23.43
N THR A 229 -3.21 26.59 22.38
CA THR A 229 -3.05 25.37 21.56
C THR A 229 -1.93 25.49 20.55
N GLY A 230 -1.42 26.71 20.32
CA GLY A 230 -0.48 27.02 19.25
C GLY A 230 -1.11 27.06 17.85
N ASP A 231 -2.43 26.85 17.73
CA ASP A 231 -3.17 26.95 16.48
C ASP A 231 -3.97 28.25 16.46
N ASP A 232 -3.52 29.22 15.67
CA ASP A 232 -4.08 30.57 15.56
C ASP A 232 -5.12 30.68 14.42
N ARG A 233 -5.56 29.55 13.85
CA ARG A 233 -6.61 29.52 12.82
C ARG A 233 -7.93 30.13 13.29
N GLY A 234 -8.60 30.84 12.39
CA GLY A 234 -9.92 31.46 12.64
C GLY A 234 -9.88 32.68 13.59
N VAL A 235 -8.72 33.06 14.11
CA VAL A 235 -8.57 34.25 14.96
C VAL A 235 -8.32 35.47 14.08
N LYS A 236 -9.12 36.53 14.27
CA LYS A 236 -8.85 37.84 13.66
C LYS A 236 -7.75 38.56 14.43
N ILE A 237 -6.59 38.67 13.81
CA ILE A 237 -5.37 39.23 14.38
C ILE A 237 -5.20 40.64 13.85
N LYS A 238 -5.40 41.64 14.71
CA LYS A 238 -5.06 43.03 14.41
C LYS A 238 -3.56 43.22 14.60
N ILE A 239 -2.85 43.56 13.52
CA ILE A 239 -1.41 43.77 13.50
C ILE A 239 -1.08 45.00 14.35
N ALA A 240 -0.31 44.76 15.41
CA ALA A 240 0.25 45.78 16.27
C ALA A 240 1.60 45.31 16.81
N ARG A 241 2.70 45.96 16.43
CA ARG A 241 4.09 45.63 16.84
C ARG A 241 4.21 45.54 18.36
N LYS A 242 3.51 46.41 19.10
CA LYS A 242 3.48 46.41 20.58
C LYS A 242 2.83 45.15 21.19
N ARG A 243 1.98 44.44 20.44
CA ARG A 243 1.32 43.19 20.87
C ARG A 243 2.08 41.94 20.44
N LEU A 244 3.20 42.08 19.73
CA LEU A 244 4.01 40.96 19.27
C LEU A 244 5.29 40.83 20.10
N ILE A 245 5.62 39.59 20.47
CA ILE A 245 6.78 39.29 21.30
C ILE A 245 8.03 39.31 20.42
N LYS A 246 8.83 40.38 20.56
CA LYS A 246 10.02 40.69 19.73
C LYS A 246 11.03 39.54 19.56
N LYS A 247 11.19 38.66 20.56
CA LYS A 247 12.16 37.53 20.51
C LYS A 247 11.88 36.54 19.37
N PHE A 248 10.64 36.45 18.91
CA PHE A 248 10.25 35.56 17.81
C PHE A 248 10.41 36.20 16.42
N SER A 249 10.74 37.49 16.36
CA SER A 249 11.01 38.14 15.09
C SER A 249 12.35 37.70 14.50
N LYS A 250 12.43 37.65 13.17
CA LYS A 250 13.67 37.42 12.44
C LYS A 250 14.70 38.47 12.86
N TYR A 251 15.86 38.01 13.31
CA TYR A 251 16.97 38.83 13.85
C TYR A 251 16.60 39.69 15.08
N GLY A 252 15.49 39.42 15.76
CA GLY A 252 15.10 40.16 16.97
C GLY A 252 14.75 41.63 16.73
N LYS A 253 14.44 42.05 15.50
CA LYS A 253 14.17 43.47 15.17
C LYS A 253 12.71 43.90 15.33
N GLY A 254 11.78 42.97 15.57
CA GLY A 254 10.36 43.25 15.73
C GLY A 254 9.62 43.63 14.45
N ARG A 255 10.17 43.25 13.28
CA ARG A 255 9.63 43.61 11.96
C ARG A 255 9.08 42.44 11.17
N ILE A 256 9.79 41.31 11.19
CA ILE A 256 9.47 40.14 10.38
C ILE A 256 9.23 38.98 11.33
N TYR A 257 8.10 38.29 11.23
CA TYR A 257 7.71 37.20 12.11
C TYR A 257 7.35 35.97 11.28
N PRO A 258 7.71 34.75 11.71
CA PRO A 258 7.32 33.55 10.99
C PRO A 258 5.89 33.16 11.34
N VAL A 259 5.14 32.76 10.31
CA VAL A 259 3.91 31.98 10.46
C VAL A 259 4.23 30.56 10.00
N THR A 260 4.02 29.58 10.88
CA THR A 260 4.47 28.20 10.67
C THR A 260 3.29 27.25 10.55
N ALA A 261 3.44 26.19 9.74
CA ALA A 261 2.59 25.03 9.76
C ALA A 261 3.37 23.87 10.39
N GLU A 262 2.85 23.34 11.50
CA GLU A 262 3.52 22.34 12.34
C GLU A 262 2.68 21.06 12.45
N ILE A 263 3.35 19.91 12.51
CA ILE A 263 2.75 18.65 12.94
C ILE A 263 3.54 18.11 14.14
N SER A 264 3.14 16.97 14.70
CA SER A 264 3.80 16.35 15.87
C SER A 264 5.31 16.14 15.71
N SER A 265 5.78 15.87 14.48
CA SER A 265 7.20 15.68 14.16
C SER A 265 7.98 17.00 13.91
N GLY A 266 7.34 18.15 14.04
CA GLY A 266 7.96 19.47 13.88
C GLY A 266 7.37 20.32 12.74
N GLU A 267 8.07 21.42 12.45
CA GLU A 267 7.67 22.39 11.42
C GLU A 267 7.78 21.80 10.01
N ARG A 268 6.71 21.95 9.22
CA ARG A 268 6.65 21.48 7.83
C ARG A 268 6.87 22.59 6.82
N ALA A 269 6.35 23.78 7.10
CA ALA A 269 6.52 24.94 6.24
C ALA A 269 6.38 26.23 7.05
N ARG A 270 6.83 27.34 6.46
CA ARG A 270 6.61 28.68 6.98
C ARG A 270 6.44 29.70 5.87
N PHE A 271 5.73 30.79 6.15
CA PHE A 271 5.89 32.04 5.42
C PHE A 271 6.28 33.14 6.40
N TRP A 272 6.71 34.29 5.87
CA TRP A 272 7.13 35.44 6.68
C TRP A 272 6.08 36.53 6.62
N LEU A 273 5.69 37.06 7.78
CA LEU A 273 4.90 38.29 7.86
C LEU A 273 5.85 39.46 8.13
N GLU A 274 5.89 40.42 7.22
CA GLU A 274 6.71 41.63 7.32
C GLU A 274 5.80 42.84 7.59
N ILE A 275 6.07 43.52 8.71
CA ILE A 275 5.36 44.75 9.08
C ILE A 275 6.12 45.93 8.46
N GLU A 276 5.54 46.53 7.44
CA GLU A 276 6.03 47.76 6.81
C GLU A 276 6.01 48.93 7.80
N ASP A 277 6.83 49.94 7.50
CA ASP A 277 6.90 51.17 8.29
C ASP A 277 5.74 52.12 7.98
#